data_AF-A0AAV2SNG4-F1
#
_entry.id   AF-A0AAV2SNG4-F1
#
_cell.length_a   1.000
_cell.length_b   1.000
_cell.length_c   1.000
_cell.angle_alpha   90.00
_cell.angle_beta   90.00
_cell.angle_gamma   90.00
#
_symmetry.space_group_name_H-M   'P 1'
#
loop_
_entity.id
_entity.type
_entity.pdbx_description
1 polymer ?
#
loop_
_entity_poly.entity_id
_entity_poly.type
_entity_poly.pdbx_seq_one_letter_code
_entity_poly.pdbx_strand_id
1 'polypeptide(L)'
;MSETILMAGLRELEEETGLALNPDDVTHSILGLWESVFPPALYVGDPRRHHFVIYMHMQIAKTSKHLQTQISLDPLETDAYLWLDRNLMDVIINGTKYEKEKVDIVVCKKQG
;
A
#
# COMPACT_ATOMS: atom_id res chain seq x y z
N MET A 1 23.12 8.42 -10.52
CA MET A 1 22.38 7.31 -11.15
C MET A 1 20.89 7.64 -11.06
N SER A 2 20.10 7.20 -12.03
CA SER A 2 18.63 7.34 -11.96
C SER A 2 18.06 6.28 -11.01
N GLU A 3 17.03 6.63 -10.25
CA GLU A 3 16.25 5.68 -9.45
C GLU A 3 15.53 4.69 -10.38
N THR A 4 15.44 3.42 -9.97
CA THR A 4 14.65 2.38 -10.65
C THR A 4 13.28 2.25 -10.01
N ILE A 5 12.29 1.67 -10.69
CA ILE A 5 10.95 1.47 -10.12
C ILE A 5 10.99 0.62 -8.84
N LEU A 6 11.86 -0.40 -8.78
CA LEU A 6 12.04 -1.19 -7.57
C LEU A 6 12.60 -0.35 -6.42
N MET A 7 13.62 0.46 -6.68
CA MET A 7 14.21 1.32 -5.65
C MET A 7 13.17 2.32 -5.11
N ALA A 8 12.39 2.94 -6.00
CA ALA A 8 11.30 3.83 -5.60
C ALA A 8 10.27 3.07 -4.74
N GLY A 9 9.80 1.90 -5.19
CA GLY A 9 8.81 1.11 -4.44
C GLY A 9 9.28 0.67 -3.06
N LEU A 10 10.57 0.34 -2.91
CA LEU A 10 11.17 -0.03 -1.62
C LEU A 10 11.34 1.20 -0.71
N ARG A 11 11.72 2.35 -1.27
CA ARG A 11 11.84 3.61 -0.54
C ARG A 11 10.49 4.08 -0.02
N GLU A 12 9.47 4.13 -0.86
CA GLU A 12 8.10 4.54 -0.48
C GLU A 12 7.51 3.56 0.58
N LEU A 13 7.77 2.25 0.44
CA LEU A 13 7.38 1.26 1.46
C LEU A 13 8.01 1.56 2.83
N GLU A 14 9.30 1.93 2.86
CA GLU A 14 10.00 2.28 4.10
C GLU A 14 9.50 3.61 4.68
N GLU A 15 9.30 4.63 3.85
CA GLU A 15 8.80 5.96 4.28
C GLU A 15 7.41 5.85 4.93
N GLU A 16 6.46 5.15 4.30
CA GLU A 16 5.09 5.05 4.81
C GLU A 16 4.94 4.06 5.99
N THR A 17 5.70 2.96 5.96
CA THR A 17 5.46 1.81 6.87
C THR A 17 6.61 1.45 7.80
N GLY A 18 7.80 2.01 7.59
CA GLY A 18 9.04 1.64 8.29
C GLY A 18 9.64 0.29 7.88
N LEU A 19 9.05 -0.41 6.91
CA LEU A 19 9.54 -1.72 6.46
C LEU A 19 10.70 -1.59 5.47
N ALA A 20 11.92 -1.56 6.00
CA ALA A 20 13.14 -1.63 5.20
C ALA A 20 13.39 -3.07 4.70
N LEU A 21 13.23 -3.30 3.39
CA LEU A 21 13.48 -4.60 2.75
C LEU A 21 14.74 -4.54 1.88
N ASN A 22 15.52 -5.63 1.90
CA ASN A 22 16.65 -5.77 0.99
C ASN A 22 16.14 -6.15 -0.41
N PRO A 23 16.53 -5.43 -1.48
CA PRO A 23 16.19 -5.80 -2.86
C PRO A 23 16.47 -7.26 -3.22
N ASP A 24 17.53 -7.86 -2.67
CA ASP A 24 17.92 -9.25 -2.96
C ASP A 24 16.96 -10.28 -2.35
N ASP A 25 16.19 -9.90 -1.33
CA ASP A 25 15.20 -10.76 -0.66
C ASP A 25 13.80 -10.66 -1.30
N VAL A 26 13.64 -9.80 -2.31
CA VAL A 26 12.34 -9.44 -2.89
C VAL A 26 12.23 -9.92 -4.33
N THR A 27 11.28 -10.82 -4.57
CA THR A 27 10.78 -11.07 -5.93
C THR A 27 9.73 -10.04 -6.28
N HIS A 28 9.81 -9.42 -7.46
CA HIS A 28 8.88 -8.37 -7.85
C HIS A 28 8.44 -8.47 -9.31
N SER A 29 7.24 -7.96 -9.59
CA SER A 29 6.67 -7.87 -10.94
C SER A 29 5.75 -6.67 -11.06
N ILE A 30 5.71 -6.04 -12.23
CA ILE A 30 4.71 -5.00 -12.53
C ILE A 30 3.37 -5.65 -12.82
N LEU A 31 2.33 -5.26 -12.08
CA LEU A 31 0.96 -5.71 -12.29
C LEU A 31 0.26 -4.93 -13.39
N GLY A 32 0.52 -3.63 -13.50
CA GLY A 32 -0.09 -2.79 -14.50
C GLY A 32 0.10 -1.29 -14.24
N LEU A 33 -0.55 -0.50 -15.09
CA LEU A 33 -0.56 0.96 -15.05
C LEU A 33 -1.98 1.45 -14.82
N TRP A 34 -2.10 2.58 -14.11
CA TRP A 34 -3.37 3.27 -13.92
C TRP A 34 -3.20 4.77 -14.11
N GLU A 35 -4.02 5.34 -14.97
CA GLU A 35 -4.06 6.79 -15.19
C GLU A 35 -5.00 7.43 -14.18
N SER A 36 -4.51 8.41 -13.42
CA SER A 36 -5.29 9.10 -12.39
C SER A 36 -5.14 10.62 -12.48
N VAL A 37 -6.15 11.33 -12.01
CA VAL A 37 -6.15 12.80 -11.89
C VAL A 37 -6.62 13.24 -10.51
N PHE A 38 -6.16 14.42 -10.06
CA PHE A 38 -6.65 15.05 -8.84
C PHE A 38 -6.99 16.54 -9.08
N PRO A 39 -8.18 17.03 -8.65
CA PRO A 39 -9.29 16.27 -8.06
C PRO A 39 -9.84 15.19 -9.01
N PRO A 40 -10.43 14.09 -8.49
CA PRO A 40 -10.79 12.93 -9.30
C PRO A 40 -12.03 13.15 -10.19
N ALA A 41 -12.78 14.23 -9.99
CA ALA A 41 -13.98 14.51 -10.76
C ALA A 41 -14.20 16.03 -10.93
N LEU A 42 -14.71 16.42 -12.11
CA LEU A 42 -14.90 17.82 -12.48
C LEU A 42 -15.85 18.59 -11.56
N TYR A 43 -16.84 17.91 -10.95
CA TYR A 43 -17.74 18.55 -10.00
C TYR A 43 -17.05 18.92 -8.68
N VAL A 44 -15.91 18.30 -8.37
CA VAL A 44 -15.05 18.66 -7.22
C VAL A 44 -14.12 19.82 -7.59
N GLY A 45 -13.70 19.88 -8.86
CA GLY A 45 -12.93 20.97 -9.43
C GLY A 45 -12.11 20.51 -10.64
N ASP A 46 -11.48 21.47 -11.31
CA ASP A 46 -10.65 21.19 -12.48
C ASP A 46 -9.39 20.36 -12.11
N PRO A 47 -8.98 19.38 -12.94
CA PRO A 47 -7.78 18.58 -12.69
C PRO A 47 -6.53 19.45 -12.57
N ARG A 48 -5.79 19.29 -11.48
CA ARG A 48 -4.53 20.00 -11.20
C ARG A 48 -3.31 19.11 -11.28
N ARG A 49 -3.50 17.81 -11.06
CA ARG A 49 -2.44 16.79 -11.14
C ARG A 49 -2.93 15.63 -11.98
N HIS A 50 -2.01 15.08 -12.76
CA HIS A 50 -2.23 13.95 -13.64
C HIS A 50 -1.06 12.99 -13.46
N HIS A 51 -1.36 11.72 -13.16
CA HIS A 51 -0.36 10.73 -12.80
C HIS A 51 -0.57 9.43 -13.57
N PHE A 52 0.54 8.79 -13.91
CA PHE A 52 0.58 7.37 -14.23
C PHE A 52 1.07 6.61 -13.00
N VAL A 53 0.18 5.82 -12.41
CA VAL A 53 0.47 4.99 -11.24
C VAL A 53 0.93 3.61 -11.72
N ILE A 54 2.07 3.16 -11.21
CA ILE A 54 2.60 1.83 -11.50
C ILE A 54 2.29 0.93 -10.30
N TYR A 55 1.49 -0.11 -10.50
CA TYR A 55 1.25 -1.11 -9.46
C TYR A 55 2.33 -2.20 -9.55
N MET A 56 3.11 -2.34 -8.48
CA MET A 56 4.11 -3.40 -8.33
C MET A 56 3.65 -4.42 -7.29
N HIS A 57 3.80 -5.70 -7.62
CA HIS A 57 3.68 -6.78 -6.66
C HIS A 57 5.06 -7.15 -6.16
N MET A 58 5.25 -7.13 -4.84
CA MET A 58 6.48 -7.55 -4.16
C MET A 58 6.17 -8.75 -3.26
N GLN A 59 6.94 -9.83 -3.43
CA GLN A 59 6.81 -11.04 -2.65
C GLN A 59 8.13 -11.33 -1.92
N ILE A 60 8.00 -11.58 -0.62
CA ILE A 60 9.09 -11.91 0.30
C ILE A 60 8.76 -13.17 1.09
N ALA A 61 9.79 -13.92 1.50
CA ALA A 61 9.65 -15.13 2.30
C ALA A 61 9.47 -14.83 3.80
N LYS A 62 8.56 -13.91 4.15
CA LYS A 62 8.24 -13.51 5.54
C LYS A 62 6.73 -13.56 5.75
N THR A 63 6.30 -13.94 6.95
CA THR A 63 4.87 -13.93 7.31
C THR A 63 4.39 -12.52 7.67
N SER A 64 3.11 -12.23 7.46
CA SER A 64 2.50 -10.96 7.88
C SER A 64 2.72 -10.68 9.37
N LYS A 65 2.63 -11.71 10.22
CA LYS A 65 2.90 -11.60 11.66
C LYS A 65 4.33 -11.15 11.97
N HIS A 66 5.32 -11.62 11.21
CA HIS A 66 6.72 -11.22 11.39
C HIS A 66 6.98 -9.79 10.86
N LEU A 67 6.34 -9.42 9.75
CA LEU A 67 6.44 -8.05 9.22
C LEU A 67 5.76 -7.05 10.15
N GLN A 68 4.62 -7.43 10.72
CA GLN A 68 3.87 -6.60 11.66
C GLN A 68 4.69 -6.16 12.88
N THR A 69 5.65 -6.95 13.35
CA THR A 69 6.52 -6.54 14.47
C THR A 69 7.55 -5.47 14.08
N GLN A 70 7.71 -5.19 12.78
CA GLN A 70 8.65 -4.21 12.23
C GLN A 70 7.94 -2.96 11.70
N ILE A 71 6.61 -2.98 11.58
CA ILE A 71 5.86 -1.82 11.09
C ILE A 71 5.97 -0.66 12.09
N SER A 72 6.34 0.50 11.56
CA SER A 72 6.34 1.79 12.23
C SER A 72 5.86 2.83 11.23
N LEU A 73 4.55 3.11 11.23
CA LEU A 73 3.95 4.03 10.27
C LEU A 73 4.45 5.47 10.50
N ASP A 74 4.65 6.23 9.41
CA ASP A 74 4.80 7.68 9.51
C ASP A 74 3.41 8.33 9.71
N PRO A 75 3.14 8.97 10.86
CA PRO A 75 1.85 9.61 11.14
C PRO A 75 1.54 10.84 10.28
N LEU A 76 2.51 11.37 9.51
CA LEU A 76 2.28 12.45 8.56
C LEU A 76 1.75 11.95 7.21
N GLU A 77 2.01 10.68 6.88
CA GLU A 77 1.66 10.09 5.59
C GLU A 77 0.59 9.00 5.73
N THR A 78 0.72 8.13 6.73
CA THR A 78 -0.11 6.93 6.91
C THR A 78 -0.69 6.82 8.32
N ASP A 79 -2.02 6.91 8.42
CA ASP A 79 -2.76 6.84 9.69
C ASP A 79 -3.08 5.40 10.15
N ALA A 80 -3.14 4.42 9.23
CA ALA A 80 -3.51 3.05 9.55
C ALA A 80 -3.05 2.06 8.48
N TYR A 81 -2.92 0.78 8.85
CA TYR A 81 -2.69 -0.31 7.89
C TYR A 81 -3.55 -1.55 8.21
N LEU A 82 -3.66 -2.43 7.22
CA LEU A 82 -4.37 -3.69 7.31
C LEU A 82 -3.70 -4.75 6.42
N TRP A 83 -3.58 -5.97 6.92
CA TRP A 83 -3.26 -7.14 6.10
C TRP A 83 -4.54 -7.71 5.47
N LEU A 84 -4.61 -7.72 4.14
CA LEU A 84 -5.76 -8.22 3.39
C LEU A 84 -5.59 -9.69 3.03
N ASP A 85 -6.61 -10.52 3.32
CA ASP A 85 -6.69 -11.87 2.77
C ASP A 85 -7.60 -11.92 1.54
N ARG A 86 -7.61 -13.08 0.85
CA ARG A 86 -8.35 -13.25 -0.40
C ARG A 86 -9.86 -13.08 -0.23
N ASN A 87 -10.41 -13.46 0.91
CA ASN A 87 -11.84 -13.35 1.17
C ASN A 87 -12.22 -11.89 1.35
N LEU A 88 -11.40 -11.11 2.05
CA LEU A 88 -11.64 -9.69 2.22
C LEU A 88 -11.48 -8.91 0.91
N MET A 89 -10.53 -9.31 0.06
CA MET A 89 -10.38 -8.75 -1.28
C MET A 89 -11.61 -8.99 -2.17
N ASP A 90 -12.20 -10.18 -2.10
CA ASP A 90 -13.42 -10.49 -2.85
C ASP A 90 -14.60 -9.59 -2.45
N VAL A 91 -14.72 -9.29 -1.16
CA VAL A 91 -15.72 -8.35 -0.63
C VAL A 91 -15.51 -6.94 -1.16
N ILE A 92 -14.26 -6.47 -1.19
CA ILE A 92 -13.93 -5.11 -1.68
C ILE A 92 -14.22 -4.98 -3.18
N ILE A 93 -13.87 -6.01 -3.96
CA ILE A 93 -13.99 -5.96 -5.44
C ILE A 93 -15.43 -6.22 -5.88
N ASN A 94 -16.08 -7.24 -5.31
CA ASN A 94 -17.36 -7.76 -5.80
C ASN A 94 -18.54 -7.39 -4.90
N GLY A 95 -18.32 -6.76 -3.74
CA GLY A 95 -19.38 -6.44 -2.79
C GLY A 95 -20.00 -7.66 -2.11
N THR A 96 -19.27 -8.79 -2.05
CA THR A 96 -19.72 -10.02 -1.40
C THR A 96 -19.78 -9.86 0.13
N LYS A 97 -20.35 -10.84 0.84
CA LYS A 97 -20.43 -10.80 2.31
C LYS A 97 -19.13 -11.34 2.90
N TYR A 98 -18.54 -10.61 3.84
CA TYR A 98 -17.38 -11.10 4.58
C TYR A 98 -17.83 -12.10 5.66
N GLU A 99 -17.27 -13.31 5.64
CA GLU A 99 -17.68 -14.39 6.55
C GLU A 99 -17.03 -14.32 7.94
N LYS A 100 -15.90 -13.61 8.09
CA LYS A 100 -15.27 -13.43 9.41
C LYS A 100 -15.94 -12.30 10.18
N GLU A 101 -16.03 -12.48 11.50
CA GLU A 101 -16.65 -11.49 12.39
C GLU A 101 -15.85 -10.18 12.50
N LYS A 102 -14.53 -10.20 12.26
CA LYS A 102 -13.64 -9.07 12.50
C LYS A 102 -12.55 -8.93 11.43
N VAL A 103 -12.15 -7.68 11.22
CA VAL A 103 -11.01 -7.25 10.42
C VAL A 103 -10.09 -6.46 11.35
N ASP A 104 -8.82 -6.87 11.46
CA ASP A 104 -7.86 -6.25 12.36
C ASP A 104 -7.15 -5.07 11.68
N ILE A 105 -7.73 -3.88 11.81
CA ILE A 105 -7.13 -2.63 11.34
C ILE A 105 -6.25 -2.07 12.45
N VAL A 106 -4.98 -1.80 12.14
CA VAL A 106 -4.03 -1.20 13.09
C VAL A 106 -3.90 0.27 12.78
N VAL A 107 -4.27 1.12 13.74
CA VAL A 107 -4.28 2.59 13.61
C VAL A 107 -3.11 3.19 14.37
N CYS A 108 -2.38 4.10 13.73
CA CYS A 108 -1.34 4.89 14.37
C CYS A 108 -2.00 5.92 15.31
N LYS A 109 -1.59 5.93 16.58
CA LYS A 109 -2.07 6.95 17.53
C LYS A 109 -1.32 8.24 17.25
N LYS A 110 -2.00 9.28 16.79
CA LYS A 110 -1.43 10.63 16.72
C LYS A 110 -1.03 11.05 18.13
N GLN A 111 0.25 11.37 18.33
CA GLN A 111 0.70 12.07 19.53
C GLN A 111 0.12 13.48 19.43
N GLY A 112 -0.87 13.78 20.27
CA GLY A 112 -1.51 15.09 20.36
C GLY A 112 -0.66 16.11 21.10
#